data_AF-A0A522DT87-F1
#
_entry.id   AF-A0A522DT87-F1
#
_cell.length_a   1.000
_cell.length_b   1.000
_cell.length_c   1.000
_cell.angle_alpha   90.00
_cell.angle_beta   90.00
_cell.angle_gamma   90.00
#
_symmetry.space_group_name_H-M   'P 1'
#
loop_
_entity.id
_entity.type
_entity.pdbx_description
1 polymer ?
#
loop_
_entity_poly.entity_id
_entity_poly.type
_entity_poly.pdbx_seq_one_letter_code
_entity_poly.pdbx_strand_id
1 'polypeptide(L)'
;MVWASCMGNHYNQPPDGWNGFTTLADFYNSFEAADVRKSASITGYTSVVGRGAGFLIGQQQGPEGKHIGNPIVDLKDRSGNPLIFTPDVSLFFSTETKGIRTNKWPLDPNEMNGGGWGSANEFAFFRLADVRLMKAEAILRGGTDPQAETAKGIVDALRAKRGLGTIGTLNEASLLAERGRELYLEAWRRNDMIRFGVFNNPVGERPTASAPTKVVFPIPNIALSSNPNLHQNVGY
;
A
#
# COMPACT_ATOMS: atom_id res chain seq x y z
N MET A 1 6.87 16.73 5.55
CA MET A 1 5.72 15.93 6.02
C MET A 1 6.27 14.57 6.41
N VAL A 2 6.19 14.19 7.69
CA VAL A 2 6.66 12.88 8.16
C VAL A 2 5.56 11.86 7.90
N TRP A 3 5.86 10.81 7.12
CA TRP A 3 4.88 9.77 6.81
C TRP A 3 4.92 8.68 7.88
N ALA A 4 3.98 8.74 8.83
CA ALA A 4 3.83 7.69 9.82
C ALA A 4 3.22 6.43 9.18
N SER A 5 4.06 5.47 8.83
CA SER A 5 3.67 4.19 8.20
C SER A 5 3.09 3.17 9.18
N CYS A 6 3.16 3.43 10.49
CA CYS A 6 2.74 2.53 11.56
C CYS A 6 1.23 2.55 11.87
N MET A 7 0.42 3.32 11.13
CA MET A 7 -1.01 3.46 11.42
C MET A 7 -1.79 2.12 11.36
N GLY A 8 -1.29 1.15 10.60
CA GLY A 8 -1.83 -0.22 10.55
C GLY A 8 -1.38 -1.12 11.71
N ASN A 9 -0.37 -0.72 12.50
CA ASN A 9 0.13 -1.52 13.62
C ASN A 9 -0.95 -1.73 14.68
N HIS A 10 -0.91 -2.89 15.30
CA HIS A 10 -1.66 -3.19 16.50
C HIS A 10 -1.06 -2.46 17.71
N TYR A 11 -1.84 -2.16 18.74
CA TYR A 11 -1.38 -1.49 19.97
C TYR A 11 -0.39 -2.30 20.82
N ASN A 12 -0.21 -3.59 20.49
CA ASN A 12 0.85 -4.45 21.05
C ASN A 12 2.11 -4.54 20.17
N GLN A 13 2.13 -3.87 19.02
CA GLN A 13 3.34 -3.70 18.20
C GLN A 13 3.97 -2.34 18.51
N PRO A 14 5.32 -2.21 18.51
CA PRO A 14 6.00 -0.92 18.62
C PRO A 14 6.36 -0.34 17.23
N PRO A 15 6.24 0.98 17.00
CA PRO A 15 5.39 1.86 17.79
C PRO A 15 3.94 1.40 17.67
N ASP A 16 3.15 1.76 18.67
CA ASP A 16 1.73 1.47 18.64
C ASP A 16 1.05 2.18 17.47
N GLY A 17 -0.05 1.60 17.02
CA GLY A 17 -0.89 2.14 15.96
C GLY A 17 -2.35 2.02 16.33
N TRP A 18 -3.22 2.45 15.43
CA TRP A 18 -4.67 2.41 15.61
C TRP A 18 -5.30 1.10 15.16
N ASN A 19 -4.48 0.14 14.73
CA ASN A 19 -4.91 -1.15 14.18
C ASN A 19 -5.89 -1.03 13.00
N GLY A 20 -5.90 0.12 12.30
CA GLY A 20 -7.01 0.52 11.44
C GLY A 20 -6.82 0.18 9.96
N PHE A 21 -5.67 0.51 9.37
CA PHE A 21 -5.49 0.36 7.93
C PHE A 21 -5.11 -1.06 7.55
N THR A 22 -5.90 -1.64 6.66
CA THR A 22 -5.69 -2.98 6.10
C THR A 22 -5.71 -2.92 4.58
N THR A 23 -5.20 -3.98 3.94
CA THR A 23 -5.38 -4.19 2.51
C THR A 23 -6.38 -5.30 2.23
N LEU A 24 -6.97 -5.28 1.03
CA LEU A 24 -7.82 -6.36 0.54
C LEU A 24 -6.98 -7.60 0.23
N ALA A 25 -7.51 -8.79 0.55
CA ALA A 25 -6.86 -10.06 0.26
C ALA A 25 -6.49 -10.21 -1.23
N ASP A 26 -7.37 -9.77 -2.15
CA ASP A 26 -7.12 -9.81 -3.59
C ASP A 26 -5.86 -9.05 -4.00
N PHE A 27 -5.64 -7.88 -3.38
CA PHE A 27 -4.45 -7.09 -3.68
C PHE A 27 -3.18 -7.78 -3.16
N TYR A 28 -3.21 -8.30 -1.94
CA TYR A 28 -2.10 -9.09 -1.39
C TYR A 28 -1.80 -10.35 -2.23
N ASN A 29 -2.85 -11.05 -2.69
CA ASN A 29 -2.75 -12.25 -3.51
C ASN A 29 -2.24 -11.95 -4.93
N SER A 30 -2.33 -10.70 -5.39
CA SER A 30 -1.79 -10.28 -6.69
C SER A 30 -0.25 -10.23 -6.74
N PHE A 31 0.43 -10.32 -5.60
CA PHE A 31 1.88 -10.40 -5.50
C PHE A 31 2.34 -11.85 -5.62
N GLU A 32 3.34 -12.06 -6.48
CA GLU A 32 4.07 -13.33 -6.60
C GLU A 32 4.72 -13.70 -5.27
N ALA A 33 4.87 -15.00 -5.00
CA ALA A 33 5.44 -15.47 -3.73
C ALA A 33 6.87 -14.98 -3.49
N ALA A 34 7.66 -14.84 -4.56
CA ALA A 34 9.04 -14.34 -4.51
C ALA A 34 9.15 -12.80 -4.51
N ASP A 35 8.03 -12.07 -4.57
CA ASP A 35 8.07 -10.61 -4.62
C ASP A 35 8.48 -10.04 -3.27
N VAL A 36 9.67 -9.43 -3.20
CA VAL A 36 10.20 -8.82 -1.97
C VAL A 36 9.31 -7.69 -1.43
N ARG A 37 8.42 -7.11 -2.26
CA ARG A 37 7.43 -6.12 -1.82
C ARG A 37 6.33 -6.76 -0.96
N LYS A 38 6.14 -8.08 -1.09
CA LYS A 38 5.14 -8.85 -0.34
C LYS A 38 5.60 -9.09 1.09
N SER A 39 6.85 -9.50 1.25
CA SER A 39 7.51 -9.67 2.54
C SER A 39 9.03 -9.64 2.34
N ALA A 40 9.74 -8.85 3.13
CA ALA A 40 11.20 -8.85 3.15
C ALA A 40 11.73 -8.64 4.57
N SER A 41 12.73 -9.44 4.94
CA SER A 41 13.54 -9.18 6.13
C SER A 41 14.52 -8.05 5.85
N ILE A 42 14.68 -7.15 6.80
CA ILE A 42 15.63 -6.03 6.72
C ILE A 42 16.71 -6.23 7.78
N THR A 43 17.97 -6.26 7.33
CA THR A 43 19.14 -6.34 8.19
C THR A 43 19.14 -5.19 9.19
N GLY A 44 19.32 -5.51 10.48
CA GLY A 44 19.31 -4.52 11.57
C GLY A 44 17.91 -4.04 11.98
N TYR A 45 16.84 -4.46 11.30
CA TYR A 45 15.46 -4.10 11.64
C TYR A 45 14.66 -5.32 12.10
N THR A 46 14.56 -6.36 11.27
CA THR A 46 13.61 -7.46 11.53
C THR A 46 13.94 -8.22 12.81
N SER A 47 15.22 -8.39 13.13
CA SER A 47 15.68 -9.07 14.34
C SER A 47 15.40 -8.30 15.64
N VAL A 48 15.24 -6.98 15.59
CA VAL A 48 15.02 -6.14 16.79
C VAL A 48 13.59 -5.64 16.92
N VAL A 49 12.84 -5.61 15.80
CA VAL A 49 11.44 -5.18 15.76
C VAL A 49 10.47 -6.37 15.72
N GLY A 50 10.91 -7.55 15.24
CA GLY A 50 10.06 -8.74 15.12
C GLY A 50 9.14 -8.75 13.89
N ARG A 51 9.34 -7.86 12.92
CA ARG A 51 8.59 -7.86 11.65
C ARG A 51 9.43 -7.40 10.46
N GLY A 52 9.01 -7.77 9.25
CA GLY A 52 9.63 -7.36 7.99
C GLY A 52 8.96 -6.15 7.35
N ALA A 53 9.46 -5.76 6.19
CA ALA A 53 8.77 -4.83 5.28
C ALA A 53 7.74 -5.56 4.41
N GLY A 54 6.79 -4.80 3.86
CA GLY A 54 5.77 -5.33 2.95
C GLY A 54 4.41 -5.46 3.62
N PHE A 55 3.87 -6.67 3.67
CA PHE A 55 2.60 -6.96 4.33
C PHE A 55 2.81 -7.80 5.60
N LEU A 56 1.96 -7.57 6.60
CA LEU A 56 1.93 -8.34 7.83
C LEU A 56 0.69 -9.22 7.85
N ILE A 57 0.91 -10.53 7.87
CA ILE A 57 -0.10 -11.59 7.85
C ILE A 57 0.41 -12.74 8.73
N GLY A 58 -0.51 -13.51 9.33
CA GLY A 58 -0.17 -14.61 10.23
C GLY A 58 0.16 -14.14 11.65
N GLN A 59 0.86 -14.98 12.41
CA GLN A 59 1.29 -14.66 13.77
C GLN A 59 2.18 -13.41 13.75
N GLN A 60 1.83 -12.44 14.58
CA GLN A 60 2.60 -11.21 14.76
C GLN A 60 3.62 -11.40 15.87
N GLN A 61 4.82 -10.89 15.63
CA GLN A 61 5.90 -10.91 16.60
C GLN A 61 6.39 -9.48 16.87
N GLY A 62 7.01 -9.31 18.02
CA GLY A 62 7.54 -8.02 18.44
C GLY A 62 8.35 -8.16 19.73
N PRO A 63 9.10 -7.13 20.11
CA PRO A 63 9.88 -7.18 21.33
C PRO A 63 8.98 -7.23 22.56
N GLU A 64 9.38 -8.04 23.53
CA GLU A 64 8.73 -8.13 24.83
C GLU A 64 8.59 -6.75 25.48
N GLY A 65 7.41 -6.45 26.02
CA GLY A 65 7.13 -5.15 26.65
C GLY A 65 7.11 -3.96 25.67
N LYS A 66 7.04 -4.20 24.35
CA LYS A 66 7.04 -3.16 23.29
C LYS A 66 8.30 -2.29 23.27
N HIS A 67 9.42 -2.79 23.78
CA HIS A 67 10.67 -2.04 23.83
C HIS A 67 11.68 -2.62 22.84
N ILE A 68 12.01 -1.88 21.78
CA ILE A 68 12.99 -2.30 20.76
C ILE A 68 14.30 -2.70 21.43
N GLY A 69 14.82 -3.87 21.06
CA GLY A 69 16.04 -4.48 21.64
C GLY A 69 15.75 -5.60 22.64
N ASN A 70 14.54 -5.67 23.21
CA ASN A 70 14.13 -6.82 24.01
C ASN A 70 13.96 -8.09 23.14
N PRO A 71 13.94 -9.29 23.74
CA PRO A 71 13.68 -10.53 23.02
C PRO A 71 12.38 -10.46 22.22
N ILE A 72 12.40 -11.02 21.01
CA ILE A 72 11.21 -11.12 20.16
C ILE A 72 10.32 -12.25 20.67
N VAL A 73 9.05 -11.92 20.90
CA VAL A 73 8.01 -12.83 21.39
C VAL A 73 6.80 -12.81 20.45
N ASP A 74 6.01 -13.88 20.52
CA ASP A 74 4.70 -13.91 19.88
C ASP A 74 3.77 -12.93 20.59
N LEU A 75 3.24 -11.98 19.83
CA LEU A 75 2.33 -10.99 20.35
C LEU A 75 0.94 -11.58 20.54
N LYS A 76 0.20 -10.98 21.47
CA LYS A 76 -1.17 -11.34 21.79
C LYS A 76 -2.15 -10.24 21.43
N ASP A 77 -3.38 -10.63 21.15
CA ASP A 77 -4.53 -9.74 21.08
C ASP A 77 -4.89 -9.24 22.50
N ARG A 78 -5.85 -8.33 22.62
CA ARG A 78 -6.30 -7.75 23.90
C ARG A 78 -7.01 -8.74 24.80
N SER A 79 -7.54 -9.82 24.25
CA SER A 79 -8.13 -10.93 24.99
C SER A 79 -7.08 -11.95 25.44
N GLY A 80 -5.81 -11.77 25.07
CA GLY A 80 -4.70 -12.66 25.43
C GLY A 80 -4.51 -13.85 24.49
N ASN A 81 -5.27 -13.93 23.39
CA ASN A 81 -5.06 -14.94 22.35
C ASN A 81 -3.88 -14.56 21.46
N PRO A 82 -3.32 -15.49 20.66
CA PRO A 82 -2.28 -15.15 19.69
C PRO A 82 -2.75 -14.07 18.70
N LEU A 83 -1.95 -13.03 18.51
CA LEU A 83 -2.21 -11.96 17.54
C LEU A 83 -1.92 -12.47 16.13
N ILE A 84 -2.94 -12.97 15.44
CA ILE A 84 -2.81 -13.51 14.08
C ILE A 84 -3.58 -12.63 13.11
N PHE A 85 -2.89 -11.93 12.20
CA PHE A 85 -3.54 -11.19 11.13
C PHE A 85 -4.03 -12.12 10.04
N THR A 86 -5.27 -11.95 9.62
CA THR A 86 -5.96 -12.84 8.67
C THR A 86 -6.36 -12.09 7.39
N PRO A 87 -6.44 -12.77 6.23
CA PRO A 87 -6.84 -12.15 4.97
C PRO A 87 -8.24 -11.55 4.99
N ASP A 88 -9.15 -12.12 5.78
CA ASP A 88 -10.53 -11.71 5.81
C ASP A 88 -10.70 -10.38 6.54
N VAL A 89 -11.48 -9.49 5.94
CA VAL A 89 -11.86 -8.18 6.46
C VAL A 89 -13.25 -7.88 5.95
N SER A 90 -14.11 -7.32 6.81
CA SER A 90 -15.42 -6.84 6.43
C SER A 90 -15.64 -5.39 6.85
N LEU A 91 -16.36 -4.63 6.01
CA LEU A 91 -16.80 -3.27 6.33
C LEU A 91 -17.80 -3.22 7.50
N PHE A 92 -18.50 -4.32 7.77
CA PHE A 92 -19.54 -4.37 8.82
C PHE A 92 -18.99 -4.89 10.14
N PHE A 93 -18.16 -5.92 10.10
CA PHE A 93 -17.63 -6.55 11.30
C PHE A 93 -16.21 -7.06 11.09
N SER A 94 -15.26 -6.42 11.75
CA SER A 94 -13.85 -6.83 11.77
C SER A 94 -13.33 -6.72 13.19
N THR A 95 -12.72 -7.81 13.68
CA THR A 95 -11.98 -7.79 14.94
C THR A 95 -10.58 -7.24 14.72
N GLU A 96 -9.83 -7.05 15.81
CA GLU A 96 -8.45 -6.55 15.77
C GLU A 96 -7.46 -7.44 15.00
N THR A 97 -7.84 -8.68 14.71
CA THR A 97 -7.05 -9.67 13.95
C THR A 97 -7.42 -9.75 12.46
N LYS A 98 -8.48 -9.05 12.04
CA LYS A 98 -8.99 -9.08 10.66
C LYS A 98 -8.28 -8.09 9.77
N GLY A 99 -7.95 -8.53 8.56
CA GLY A 99 -7.24 -7.80 7.53
C GLY A 99 -5.72 -7.92 7.59
N ILE A 100 -5.10 -7.79 6.42
CA ILE A 100 -3.64 -7.80 6.27
C ILE A 100 -3.13 -6.38 6.50
N ARG A 101 -2.14 -6.20 7.37
CA ARG A 101 -1.51 -4.88 7.62
C ARG A 101 -0.36 -4.64 6.67
N THR A 102 0.11 -3.40 6.61
CA THR A 102 1.18 -2.98 5.72
C THR A 102 2.32 -2.34 6.51
N ASN A 103 3.55 -2.60 6.09
CA ASN A 103 4.78 -2.02 6.60
C ASN A 103 5.72 -1.70 5.43
N LYS A 104 5.22 -0.94 4.44
CA LYS A 104 5.99 -0.62 3.22
C LYS A 104 7.22 0.24 3.50
N TRP A 105 7.08 1.19 4.41
CA TRP A 105 8.11 2.14 4.81
C TRP A 105 8.46 1.92 6.29
N PRO A 106 9.25 0.89 6.63
CA PRO A 106 9.67 0.64 8.01
C PRO A 106 10.31 1.89 8.63
N LEU A 107 9.97 2.16 9.89
CA LEU A 107 10.55 3.26 10.67
C LEU A 107 11.94 2.85 11.19
N ASP A 108 12.79 3.82 11.55
CA ASP A 108 14.07 3.54 12.18
C ASP A 108 13.86 2.91 13.57
N PRO A 109 14.37 1.69 13.84
CA PRO A 109 14.28 1.05 15.16
C PRO A 109 14.70 1.93 16.33
N ASN A 110 15.68 2.82 16.13
CA ASN A 110 16.21 3.68 17.18
C ASN A 110 15.21 4.74 17.66
N GLU A 111 14.21 5.06 16.84
CA GLU A 111 13.22 6.11 17.11
C GLU A 111 11.86 5.54 17.54
N MET A 112 11.65 4.24 17.33
CA MET A 112 10.37 3.56 17.57
C MET A 112 10.02 3.47 19.06
N ASN A 113 11.01 3.44 19.96
CA ASN A 113 10.77 3.50 21.41
C ASN A 113 10.18 4.85 21.86
N GLY A 114 10.37 5.92 21.09
CA GLY A 114 9.73 7.23 21.29
C GLY A 114 8.36 7.35 20.61
N GLY A 115 7.74 6.24 20.19
CA GLY A 115 6.48 6.22 19.46
C GLY A 115 6.62 6.47 17.96
N GLY A 116 7.85 6.55 17.41
CA GLY A 116 8.09 6.75 15.97
C GLY A 116 7.80 8.17 15.46
N TRP A 117 7.38 9.10 16.33
CA TRP A 117 7.15 10.51 15.97
C TRP A 117 8.41 11.25 15.56
N GLY A 118 9.57 10.80 16.06
CA GLY A 118 10.88 11.33 15.69
C GLY A 118 11.35 10.90 14.30
N SER A 119 10.61 10.03 13.60
CA SER A 119 11.18 9.37 12.44
C SER A 119 11.42 10.22 11.21
N ALA A 120 12.62 10.07 10.66
CA ALA A 120 13.11 10.81 9.50
C ALA A 120 12.66 10.22 8.15
N ASN A 121 11.67 9.31 8.13
CA ASN A 121 11.17 8.73 6.88
C ASN A 121 10.57 9.82 5.97
N GLU A 122 11.16 9.97 4.79
CA GLU A 122 10.66 10.87 3.76
C GLU A 122 9.54 10.22 2.96
N PHE A 123 8.52 11.00 2.60
CA PHE A 123 7.50 10.55 1.67
C PHE A 123 8.00 10.68 0.24
N ALA A 124 8.09 9.56 -0.48
CA ALA A 124 8.46 9.54 -1.88
C ALA A 124 7.33 10.10 -2.76
N PHE A 125 7.25 11.43 -2.89
CA PHE A 125 6.30 12.09 -3.79
C PHE A 125 6.56 11.76 -5.25
N PHE A 126 7.84 11.75 -5.64
CA PHE A 126 8.29 11.36 -6.96
C PHE A 126 9.43 10.37 -6.82
N ARG A 127 9.41 9.34 -7.66
CA ARG A 127 10.53 8.41 -7.76
C ARG A 127 10.65 7.86 -9.16
N LEU A 128 11.87 7.45 -9.49
CA LEU A 128 12.20 7.01 -10.84
C LEU A 128 11.31 5.87 -11.34
N ALA A 129 10.90 4.92 -10.50
CA ALA A 129 10.07 3.82 -10.98
C ALA A 129 8.69 4.27 -11.50
N ASP A 130 8.09 5.30 -10.89
CA ASP A 130 6.82 5.84 -11.40
C ASP A 130 7.02 6.47 -12.79
N VAL A 131 8.05 7.29 -12.94
CA VAL A 131 8.43 7.89 -14.24
C VAL A 131 8.67 6.81 -15.30
N ARG A 132 9.37 5.73 -14.93
CA ARG A 132 9.63 4.61 -15.83
C ARG A 132 8.33 3.88 -16.20
N LEU A 133 7.41 3.66 -15.27
CA LEU A 133 6.11 3.05 -15.56
C LEU A 133 5.19 3.98 -16.38
N MET A 134 5.28 5.30 -16.21
CA MET A 134 4.59 6.26 -17.09
C MET A 134 5.15 6.20 -18.52
N LYS A 135 6.47 6.10 -18.69
CA LYS A 135 7.10 5.86 -20.01
C LYS A 135 6.62 4.55 -20.62
N ALA A 136 6.59 3.46 -19.84
CA ALA A 136 6.08 2.18 -20.30
C ALA A 136 4.61 2.27 -20.74
N GLU A 137 3.77 3.00 -20.01
CA GLU A 137 2.38 3.25 -20.40
C GLU A 137 2.28 4.03 -21.72
N ALA A 138 3.06 5.10 -21.88
CA ALA A 138 3.05 5.90 -23.10
C ALA A 138 3.44 5.06 -24.33
N ILE A 139 4.48 4.23 -24.22
CA ILE A 139 4.89 3.32 -25.30
C ILE A 139 3.81 2.29 -25.59
N LEU A 140 3.22 1.70 -24.55
CA LEU A 140 2.12 0.73 -24.70
C LEU A 140 0.90 1.33 -25.42
N ARG A 141 0.65 2.63 -25.22
CA ARG A 141 -0.42 3.39 -25.87
C ARG A 141 -0.04 3.96 -27.25
N GLY A 142 1.07 3.52 -27.84
CA GLY A 142 1.48 3.89 -29.21
C GLY A 142 2.55 4.99 -29.29
N GLY A 143 3.09 5.44 -28.17
CA GLY A 143 4.25 6.33 -28.15
C GLY A 143 5.52 5.63 -28.64
N THR A 144 6.42 6.40 -29.26
CA THR A 144 7.74 5.92 -29.68
C THR A 144 8.82 6.38 -28.71
N ASP A 145 9.78 5.50 -28.42
CA ASP A 145 10.95 5.85 -27.63
C ASP A 145 12.15 6.12 -28.53
N PRO A 146 12.81 7.28 -28.44
CA PRO A 146 13.99 7.58 -29.27
C PRO A 146 15.20 6.67 -28.98
N GLN A 147 15.23 5.98 -27.84
CA GLN A 147 16.25 4.98 -27.50
C GLN A 147 15.79 3.53 -27.72
N ALA A 148 14.64 3.33 -28.39
CA ALA A 148 14.07 2.02 -28.70
C ALA A 148 13.80 1.12 -27.48
N GLU A 149 13.59 1.70 -26.29
CA GLU A 149 13.09 0.94 -25.14
C GLU A 149 11.67 0.43 -25.42
N THR A 150 11.37 -0.79 -24.97
CA THR A 150 10.03 -1.35 -25.05
C THR A 150 9.31 -1.21 -23.70
N ALA A 151 7.98 -1.04 -23.73
CA ALA A 151 7.17 -1.01 -22.51
C ALA A 151 7.41 -2.25 -21.63
N LYS A 152 7.49 -3.43 -22.25
CA LYS A 152 7.80 -4.69 -21.57
C LYS A 152 9.19 -4.70 -20.96
N GLY A 153 10.21 -4.25 -21.70
CA GLY A 153 11.57 -4.15 -21.18
C GLY A 153 11.67 -3.24 -19.94
N ILE A 154 10.95 -2.12 -19.92
CA ILE A 154 10.91 -1.23 -18.76
C ILE A 154 10.28 -1.91 -17.54
N VAL A 155 9.16 -2.60 -17.73
CA VAL A 155 8.46 -3.34 -16.65
C VAL A 155 9.35 -4.48 -16.13
N ASP A 156 9.96 -5.25 -17.02
CA ASP A 156 10.84 -6.36 -16.66
C ASP A 156 12.09 -5.88 -15.90
N ALA A 157 12.66 -4.73 -16.28
CA ALA A 157 13.79 -4.14 -15.57
C ALA A 157 13.43 -3.73 -14.13
N LEU A 158 12.20 -3.28 -13.88
CA LEU A 158 11.73 -3.00 -12.52
C LEU A 158 11.44 -4.29 -11.74
N ARG A 159 10.81 -5.27 -12.36
CA ARG A 159 10.54 -6.59 -11.78
C ARG A 159 11.83 -7.30 -11.36
N ALA A 160 12.87 -7.24 -12.18
CA ALA A 160 14.19 -7.78 -11.85
C ALA A 160 14.78 -7.15 -10.56
N LYS A 161 14.58 -5.84 -10.34
CA LYS A 161 14.97 -5.16 -9.09
C LYS A 161 14.15 -5.58 -7.86
N ARG A 162 13.11 -6.40 -8.05
CA ARG A 162 12.29 -7.00 -6.98
C ARG A 162 12.53 -8.51 -6.84
N GLY A 163 13.54 -9.05 -7.54
CA GLY A 163 13.84 -10.48 -7.55
C GLY A 163 12.86 -11.31 -8.39
N LEU A 164 12.09 -10.67 -9.26
CA LEU A 164 11.08 -11.33 -10.09
C LEU A 164 11.59 -11.60 -11.51
N GLY A 165 11.04 -12.64 -12.13
CA GLY A 165 11.22 -12.92 -13.54
C GLY A 165 10.47 -11.93 -14.44
N THR A 166 10.60 -12.11 -15.75
CA THR A 166 9.88 -11.31 -16.73
C THR A 166 8.38 -11.48 -16.58
N ILE A 167 7.63 -10.40 -16.84
CA ILE A 167 6.17 -10.48 -16.94
C ILE A 167 5.80 -11.35 -18.14
N GLY A 168 4.62 -11.97 -18.12
CA GLY A 168 4.06 -12.60 -19.33
C GLY A 168 3.68 -11.57 -20.39
N THR A 169 2.43 -11.62 -20.84
CA THR A 169 1.89 -10.61 -21.76
C THR A 169 1.77 -9.26 -21.06
N LEU A 170 2.38 -8.22 -21.65
CA LEU A 170 2.14 -6.84 -21.24
C LEU A 170 0.96 -6.26 -22.02
N ASN A 171 -0.07 -5.86 -21.29
CA ASN A 171 -1.25 -5.11 -21.71
C ASN A 171 -1.65 -4.08 -20.63
N GLU A 172 -2.67 -3.26 -20.88
CA GLU A 172 -3.08 -2.19 -19.94
C GLU A 172 -3.39 -2.73 -18.53
N ALA A 173 -4.08 -3.87 -18.43
CA ALA A 173 -4.43 -4.46 -17.13
C ALA A 173 -3.19 -4.91 -16.35
N SER A 174 -2.26 -5.61 -17.02
CA SER A 174 -1.01 -6.08 -16.40
C SER A 174 -0.07 -4.92 -16.02
N LEU A 175 -0.05 -3.84 -16.80
CA LEU A 175 0.70 -2.63 -16.47
C LEU A 175 0.09 -1.91 -15.26
N LEU A 176 -1.24 -1.75 -15.23
CA LEU A 176 -1.93 -1.19 -14.08
C LEU A 176 -1.70 -2.03 -12.81
N ALA A 177 -1.69 -3.36 -12.94
CA ALA A 177 -1.38 -4.26 -11.83
C ALA A 177 0.05 -4.05 -11.33
N GLU A 178 1.04 -3.92 -12.21
CA GLU A 178 2.43 -3.65 -11.83
C GLU A 178 2.59 -2.27 -11.18
N ARG A 179 1.94 -1.23 -11.72
CA ARG A 179 1.87 0.09 -11.06
C ARG A 179 1.29 0.00 -9.65
N GLY A 180 0.23 -0.79 -9.46
CA GLY A 180 -0.35 -1.05 -8.15
C GLY A 180 0.63 -1.68 -7.17
N ARG A 181 1.29 -2.78 -7.58
CA ARG A 181 2.29 -3.48 -6.75
C ARG A 181 3.52 -2.63 -6.46
N GLU A 182 3.94 -1.81 -7.40
CA GLU A 182 5.12 -0.96 -7.24
C GLU A 182 4.79 0.23 -6.33
N LEU A 183 3.66 0.91 -6.53
CA LEU A 183 3.32 2.22 -5.93
C LEU A 183 2.29 2.17 -4.78
N TYR A 184 1.97 0.99 -4.22
CA TYR A 184 1.01 0.91 -3.10
C TYR A 184 1.43 1.81 -1.92
N LEU A 185 0.48 2.45 -1.24
CA LEU A 185 0.73 3.42 -0.16
C LEU A 185 1.59 4.65 -0.55
N GLU A 186 1.61 5.02 -1.83
CA GLU A 186 2.28 6.24 -2.31
C GLU A 186 1.27 7.25 -2.89
N ALA A 187 0.02 7.23 -2.40
CA ALA A 187 -1.05 8.19 -2.73
C ALA A 187 -1.43 8.33 -4.23
N TRP A 188 -0.99 7.42 -5.10
CA TRP A 188 -1.19 7.56 -6.56
C TRP A 188 -2.28 6.66 -7.17
N ARG A 189 -2.64 5.56 -6.49
CA ARG A 189 -3.47 4.48 -7.07
C ARG A 189 -4.82 4.95 -7.64
N ARG A 190 -5.46 5.94 -7.03
CA ARG A 190 -6.74 6.50 -7.51
C ARG A 190 -6.61 7.08 -8.91
N ASN A 191 -5.55 7.86 -9.17
CA ASN A 191 -5.32 8.51 -10.45
C ASN A 191 -5.12 7.49 -11.57
N ASP A 192 -4.33 6.46 -11.31
CA ASP A 192 -4.12 5.35 -12.25
C ASP A 192 -5.43 4.64 -12.56
N MET A 193 -6.21 4.26 -11.55
CA MET A 193 -7.46 3.52 -11.79
C MET A 193 -8.49 4.35 -12.58
N ILE A 194 -8.51 5.68 -12.42
CA ILE A 194 -9.38 6.57 -13.21
C ILE A 194 -8.90 6.62 -14.67
N ARG A 195 -7.59 6.83 -14.90
CA ARG A 195 -7.01 6.88 -16.25
C ARG A 195 -7.21 5.59 -17.05
N PHE A 196 -7.17 4.45 -16.36
CA PHE A 196 -7.39 3.13 -16.94
C PHE A 196 -8.88 2.73 -16.96
N GLY A 197 -9.80 3.59 -16.51
CA GLY A 197 -11.23 3.35 -16.59
C GLY A 197 -11.77 2.27 -15.65
N VAL A 198 -11.03 1.88 -14.60
CA VAL A 198 -11.42 0.78 -13.70
C VAL A 198 -11.75 1.23 -12.27
N PHE A 199 -11.62 2.53 -11.94
CA PHE A 199 -11.82 3.05 -10.58
C PHE A 199 -13.18 2.67 -9.97
N ASN A 200 -14.23 2.65 -10.79
CA ASN A 200 -15.58 2.39 -10.33
C ASN A 200 -15.95 0.91 -10.31
N ASN A 201 -15.11 0.01 -10.82
CA ASN A 201 -15.39 -1.42 -10.88
C ASN A 201 -15.70 -2.00 -9.49
N PRO A 202 -16.50 -3.06 -9.39
CA PRO A 202 -16.69 -3.79 -8.13
C PRO A 202 -15.37 -4.17 -7.47
N VAL A 203 -15.37 -4.22 -6.14
CA VAL A 203 -14.29 -4.74 -5.29
C VAL A 203 -14.90 -5.62 -4.20
N GLY A 204 -14.10 -6.39 -3.44
CA GLY A 204 -14.60 -7.40 -2.48
C GLY A 204 -15.80 -6.95 -1.62
N GLU A 205 -15.65 -5.85 -0.88
CA GLU A 205 -16.71 -5.32 0.01
C GLU A 205 -17.64 -4.29 -0.67
N ARG A 206 -17.56 -4.17 -2.01
CA ARG A 206 -18.43 -3.33 -2.83
C ARG A 206 -18.73 -4.07 -4.15
N PRO A 207 -19.71 -4.99 -4.16
CA PRO A 207 -19.96 -5.87 -5.30
C PRO A 207 -20.59 -5.16 -6.50
N THR A 208 -21.12 -3.95 -6.31
CA THR A 208 -21.71 -3.14 -7.37
C THR A 208 -20.75 -2.05 -7.81
N ALA A 209 -20.67 -1.81 -9.13
CA ALA A 209 -19.90 -0.70 -9.67
C ALA A 209 -20.44 0.63 -9.13
N SER A 210 -19.54 1.54 -8.78
CA SER A 210 -19.91 2.90 -8.38
C SER A 210 -20.41 3.68 -9.59
N ALA A 211 -21.23 4.71 -9.35
CA ALA A 211 -21.65 5.61 -10.42
C ALA A 211 -20.43 6.26 -11.12
N PRO A 212 -20.46 6.47 -12.45
CA PRO A 212 -19.38 7.12 -13.19
C PRO A 212 -18.90 8.44 -12.60
N THR A 213 -19.82 9.19 -11.97
CA THR A 213 -19.54 10.50 -11.35
C THR A 213 -18.58 10.43 -10.16
N LYS A 214 -18.33 9.26 -9.58
CA LYS A 214 -17.44 9.10 -8.41
C LYS A 214 -15.94 9.23 -8.75
N VAL A 215 -15.59 9.47 -10.00
CA VAL A 215 -14.21 9.80 -10.43
C VAL A 215 -13.77 11.22 -10.05
N VAL A 216 -14.70 12.09 -9.64
CA VAL A 216 -14.42 13.44 -9.13
C VAL A 216 -14.98 13.59 -7.72
N PHE A 217 -14.34 14.37 -6.85
CA PHE A 217 -14.87 14.67 -5.53
C PHE A 217 -15.94 15.78 -5.60
N PRO A 218 -16.92 15.81 -4.68
CA PRO A 218 -17.84 16.94 -4.60
C PRO A 218 -17.09 18.22 -4.24
N ILE A 219 -17.55 19.35 -4.76
CA ILE A 219 -17.18 20.65 -4.22
C ILE A 219 -17.79 20.76 -2.81
N PRO A 220 -17.01 21.13 -1.78
CA PRO A 220 -17.53 21.25 -0.41
C PRO A 220 -18.70 22.24 -0.32
N ASN A 221 -19.75 21.89 0.42
CA ASN A 221 -20.96 22.71 0.55
C ASN A 221 -20.67 24.13 1.07
N ILE A 222 -19.69 24.27 1.97
CA ILE A 222 -19.25 25.58 2.50
C ILE A 222 -18.71 26.48 1.38
N ALA A 223 -17.98 25.90 0.42
CA ALA A 223 -17.46 26.64 -0.73
C ALA A 223 -18.61 27.07 -1.68
N LEU A 224 -19.56 26.16 -1.95
CA LEU A 224 -20.72 26.47 -2.79
C LEU A 224 -21.60 27.58 -2.18
N SER A 225 -21.83 27.55 -0.87
CA SER A 225 -22.66 28.56 -0.20
C SER A 225 -22.00 29.94 -0.12
N SER A 226 -20.66 30.00 -0.19
CA SER A 226 -19.91 31.26 -0.07
C SER A 226 -19.56 31.90 -1.40
N ASN A 227 -19.61 31.15 -2.51
CA ASN A 227 -19.26 31.66 -3.83
C ASN A 227 -20.27 31.20 -4.90
N PRO A 228 -21.19 32.09 -5.34
CA PRO A 228 -22.23 31.73 -6.31
C PRO A 228 -21.69 31.40 -7.71
N ASN A 229 -20.41 31.68 -8.01
CA ASN A 229 -19.77 31.28 -9.27
C ASN A 229 -19.34 29.81 -9.29
N LEU A 230 -19.40 29.11 -8.16
CA LEU A 230 -19.09 27.69 -8.09
C LEU A 230 -20.35 26.87 -8.40
N HIS A 231 -20.21 25.95 -9.35
CA HIS A 231 -21.24 24.98 -9.68
C HIS A 231 -20.77 23.58 -9.29
N GLN A 232 -21.66 22.80 -8.68
CA GLN A 232 -21.35 21.45 -8.25
C GLN A 232 -20.97 20.55 -9.44
N ASN A 233 -20.10 19.58 -9.17
CA ASN A 233 -19.77 18.53 -10.13
C ASN A 233 -21.01 17.67 -10.42
N VAL A 234 -21.17 17.25 -11.67
CA VAL A 234 -22.32 16.43 -12.10
C VAL A 234 -22.49 15.19 -11.21
N GLY A 235 -23.69 15.00 -10.66
CA GLY A 235 -24.06 13.83 -9.85
C GLY A 235 -23.74 13.93 -8.35
N TYR A 236 -23.50 15.15 -7.85
CA TYR A 236 -23.38 15.50 -6.43
C TYR A 236 -24.37 16.59 -6.04
#